data_AF-A0A7D4ST57-F1
#
_entry.id   AF-A0A7D4ST57-F1
#
_cell.length_a   1.000
_cell.length_b   1.000
_cell.length_c   1.000
_cell.angle_alpha   90.00
_cell.angle_beta   90.00
_cell.angle_gamma   90.00
#
_symmetry.space_group_name_H-M   'P 1'
#
loop_
_entity.id
_entity.type
_entity.pdbx_description
1 polymer ?
#
loop_
_entity_poly.entity_id
_entity_poly.type
_entity_poly.pdbx_seq_one_letter_code
_entity_poly.pdbx_strand_id
1 'polypeptide(L)'
;MFASKNNEAGLIRSISKFPWMLLVIAFLVLAEQFGVSLDNTIYGYAFITMAVVILFVEMMKSVDITPLGFFMDMFWAVFTVIVATSLLTYLYFTPGKEITFFHWLGYGIILSDALLNPFNSFRSALRNFDVGS
;
A
#
# COMPACT_ATOMS: atom_id res chain seq x y z
N MET A 1 -18.35 -24.91 19.48
CA MET A 1 -18.52 -23.86 18.45
C MET A 1 -18.01 -22.47 18.92
N PHE A 2 -16.98 -22.39 19.78
CA PHE A 2 -16.48 -21.12 20.33
C PHE A 2 -15.01 -20.81 19.97
N ALA A 3 -14.34 -21.70 19.22
CA ALA A 3 -12.93 -21.54 18.85
C ALA A 3 -12.70 -20.76 17.55
N SER A 4 -13.65 -20.69 16.60
CA SER A 4 -13.42 -19.97 15.34
C SER A 4 -13.46 -18.44 15.51
N LYS A 5 -14.36 -17.92 16.37
CA LYS A 5 -14.52 -16.47 16.60
C LYS A 5 -13.26 -15.77 17.10
N ASN A 6 -12.45 -16.43 17.94
CA ASN A 6 -11.22 -15.85 18.48
C ASN A 6 -10.10 -15.80 17.43
N ASN A 7 -10.04 -16.78 16.53
CA ASN A 7 -9.05 -16.82 15.44
C ASN A 7 -9.38 -15.80 14.34
N GLU A 8 -10.66 -15.62 14.02
CA GLU A 8 -11.13 -14.60 13.07
C GLU A 8 -10.79 -13.18 13.57
N ALA A 9 -11.05 -12.89 14.85
CA ALA A 9 -10.68 -11.60 15.45
C ALA A 9 -9.15 -11.36 15.47
N GLY A 10 -8.35 -12.41 15.66
CA GLY A 10 -6.90 -12.34 15.62
C GLY A 10 -6.33 -12.08 14.21
N LEU A 11 -6.87 -12.77 13.20
CA LEU A 11 -6.47 -12.59 11.79
C LEU A 11 -6.81 -11.19 11.29
N ILE A 12 -8.03 -10.70 11.54
CA ILE A 12 -8.46 -9.35 11.16
C ILE A 12 -7.55 -8.28 11.79
N ARG A 13 -7.15 -8.47 13.05
CA ARG A 13 -6.26 -7.55 13.77
C ARG A 13 -4.82 -7.57 13.28
N SER A 14 -4.35 -8.68 12.71
CA SER A 14 -3.01 -8.77 12.10
C SER A 14 -3.01 -8.17 10.70
N ILE A 15 -4.06 -8.44 9.91
CA ILE A 15 -4.25 -7.86 8.57
C ILE A 15 -4.34 -6.33 8.63
N SER A 16 -4.99 -5.78 9.67
CA SER A 16 -5.14 -4.33 9.83
C SER A 16 -3.87 -3.59 10.28
N LYS A 17 -2.80 -4.30 10.64
CA LYS A 17 -1.54 -3.68 11.09
C LYS A 17 -0.43 -3.74 10.06
N PHE A 18 -0.56 -4.62 9.08
CA PHE A 18 0.47 -4.80 8.07
C PHE A 18 0.36 -3.68 7.02
N PRO A 19 1.48 -3.03 6.63
CA PRO A 19 1.51 -2.04 5.55
C PRO A 19 1.57 -2.74 4.19
N TRP A 20 0.41 -3.07 3.63
CA TRP A 20 0.31 -3.91 2.44
C TRP A 20 0.93 -3.27 1.21
N MET A 21 0.99 -1.93 1.15
CA MET A 21 1.67 -1.19 0.08
C MET A 21 3.15 -1.54 -0.09
N LEU A 22 3.81 -2.03 0.97
CA LEU A 22 5.18 -2.53 0.85
C LEU A 22 5.29 -3.73 -0.10
N LEU A 23 4.23 -4.50 -0.30
CA LEU A 23 4.24 -5.61 -1.25
C LEU A 23 4.29 -5.13 -2.71
N VAL A 24 3.67 -3.99 -3.02
CA VAL A 24 3.77 -3.36 -4.35
C VAL A 24 5.21 -2.97 -4.64
N ILE A 25 5.86 -2.34 -3.65
CA ILE A 25 7.28 -1.98 -3.74
C ILE A 25 8.16 -3.23 -3.83
N ALA A 26 7.92 -4.22 -2.98
CA ALA A 26 8.67 -5.48 -2.97
C ALA A 26 8.57 -6.17 -4.33
N PHE A 27 7.39 -6.18 -4.97
CA PHE A 27 7.25 -6.72 -6.31
C PHE A 27 8.13 -5.99 -7.31
N LEU A 28 8.13 -4.65 -7.32
CA LEU A 28 8.98 -3.86 -8.22
C LEU A 28 10.47 -4.13 -7.98
N VAL A 29 10.90 -4.24 -6.72
CA VAL A 29 12.28 -4.57 -6.34
C VAL A 29 12.67 -5.97 -6.81
N LEU A 30 11.79 -6.96 -6.62
CA LEU A 30 12.05 -8.34 -7.06
C LEU A 30 12.06 -8.44 -8.58
N ALA A 31 11.13 -7.78 -9.27
CA ALA A 31 11.10 -7.73 -10.72
C ALA A 31 12.42 -7.17 -11.26
N GLU A 32 12.91 -6.10 -10.66
CA GLU A 32 14.21 -5.53 -10.95
C GLU A 32 15.36 -6.53 -10.66
N GLN A 33 15.42 -7.12 -9.47
CA GLN A 33 16.50 -8.02 -9.06
C GLN A 33 16.61 -9.28 -9.93
N PHE A 34 15.48 -9.77 -10.46
CA PHE A 34 15.43 -10.93 -11.34
C PHE A 34 15.45 -10.57 -12.84
N GLY A 35 15.57 -9.29 -13.19
CA GLY A 35 15.55 -8.84 -14.59
C GLY A 35 14.23 -9.10 -15.32
N VAL A 36 13.12 -9.18 -14.57
CA VAL A 36 11.78 -9.38 -15.12
C VAL A 36 11.30 -8.06 -15.72
N SER A 37 11.15 -8.03 -17.05
CA SER A 37 10.56 -6.89 -17.72
C SER A 37 9.05 -6.81 -17.43
N LEU A 38 8.61 -5.69 -16.85
CA LEU A 38 7.18 -5.40 -16.68
C LEU A 38 6.48 -5.06 -17.99
N ASP A 39 7.23 -4.79 -19.08
CA ASP A 39 6.64 -4.59 -20.41
C ASP A 39 6.07 -5.89 -20.99
N ASN A 40 6.50 -7.04 -20.46
CA ASN A 40 5.85 -8.30 -20.75
C ASN A 40 4.41 -8.26 -20.23
N THR A 41 3.46 -8.46 -21.14
CA THR A 41 2.01 -8.41 -20.89
C THR A 41 1.58 -9.23 -19.67
N ILE A 42 2.15 -10.42 -19.45
CA ILE A 42 1.76 -11.29 -18.34
C ILE A 42 2.21 -10.72 -17.00
N TYR A 43 3.49 -10.34 -16.87
CA TYR A 43 4.04 -9.82 -15.62
C TYR A 43 3.49 -8.43 -15.30
N GLY A 44 3.31 -7.58 -16.32
CA GLY A 44 2.68 -6.27 -16.18
C GLY A 44 1.25 -6.37 -15.64
N TYR A 45 0.39 -7.20 -16.23
CA TYR A 45 -0.99 -7.34 -15.73
C TYR A 45 -1.09 -8.03 -14.38
N ALA A 46 -0.21 -9.01 -14.09
CA ALA A 46 -0.13 -9.63 -12.78
C ALA A 46 0.23 -8.60 -11.70
N PHE A 47 1.20 -7.73 -11.99
CA PHE A 47 1.59 -6.63 -11.11
C PHE A 47 0.43 -5.67 -10.83
N ILE A 48 -0.24 -5.20 -11.87
CA ILE A 48 -1.33 -4.23 -11.73
C ILE A 48 -2.50 -4.83 -10.95
N THR A 49 -2.87 -6.07 -11.27
CA THR A 49 -3.95 -6.78 -10.56
C THR A 49 -3.62 -6.89 -9.08
N MET A 50 -2.39 -7.27 -8.73
CA MET A 50 -1.94 -7.32 -7.34
C MET A 50 -1.98 -5.95 -6.68
N ALA A 51 -1.44 -4.91 -7.34
CA ALA A 51 -1.38 -3.56 -6.78
C ALA A 51 -2.78 -2.98 -6.50
N VAL A 52 -3.73 -3.21 -7.41
CA VAL A 52 -5.13 -2.82 -7.24
C VAL A 52 -5.77 -3.58 -6.08
N VAL A 53 -5.58 -4.90 -5.99
CA VAL A 53 -6.09 -5.70 -4.86
C VAL A 53 -5.52 -5.20 -3.53
N ILE A 54 -4.22 -4.91 -3.47
CA ILE A 54 -3.56 -4.36 -2.29
C ILE A 54 -4.17 -3.00 -1.90
N LEU A 55 -4.40 -2.11 -2.86
CA LEU A 55 -5.05 -0.83 -2.60
C LEU A 55 -6.43 -1.02 -1.96
N PHE A 56 -7.25 -1.94 -2.47
CA PHE A 56 -8.54 -2.24 -1.86
C PHE A 56 -8.42 -2.81 -0.45
N VAL A 57 -7.45 -3.70 -0.21
CA VAL A 57 -7.17 -4.24 1.13
C VAL A 57 -6.78 -3.13 2.10
N GLU A 58 -5.96 -2.17 1.66
CA GLU A 58 -5.60 -1.01 2.48
C GLU A 58 -6.81 -0.11 2.80
N MET A 59 -7.64 0.19 1.78
CA MET A 59 -8.84 1.00 1.99
C MET A 59 -9.82 0.38 3.00
N MET A 60 -9.83 -0.94 3.16
CA MET A 60 -10.67 -1.61 4.16
C MET A 60 -10.17 -1.44 5.60
N LYS A 61 -8.90 -1.04 5.82
CA LYS A 61 -8.33 -0.88 7.16
C LYS A 61 -8.87 0.35 7.89
N SER A 62 -9.47 1.31 7.18
CA SER A 62 -9.79 2.62 7.73
C SER A 62 -11.12 2.72 8.51
N VAL A 63 -11.77 1.58 8.81
CA VAL A 63 -13.13 1.54 9.35
C VAL A 63 -13.21 1.90 10.84
N ASP A 64 -12.24 1.45 11.65
CA ASP A 64 -12.20 1.71 13.10
C ASP A 64 -10.77 2.02 13.56
N ILE A 65 -10.46 3.31 13.73
CA ILE A 65 -9.08 3.77 13.90
C ILE A 65 -8.88 4.39 15.27
N THR A 66 -7.91 3.82 15.98
CA THR A 66 -7.37 4.38 17.23
C THR A 66 -6.33 5.46 16.92
N PRO A 67 -6.02 6.39 17.85
CA PRO A 67 -4.96 7.38 17.63
C PRO A 67 -3.61 6.77 17.22
N LEU A 68 -3.26 5.60 17.77
CA LEU A 68 -2.07 4.85 17.38
C LEU A 68 -2.17 4.32 15.94
N GLY A 69 -3.35 3.84 15.53
CA GLY A 69 -3.61 3.42 14.15
C GLY A 69 -3.40 4.58 13.17
N PHE A 70 -3.95 5.77 13.47
CA PHE A 70 -3.76 6.96 12.66
C PHE A 70 -2.28 7.34 12.49
N PHE A 71 -1.51 7.34 13.59
CA PHE A 71 -0.07 7.61 13.53
C PHE A 71 0.68 6.59 12.66
N MET A 72 0.34 5.30 12.81
CA MET A 72 0.96 4.24 12.00
C MET A 72 0.60 4.38 10.53
N ASP A 73 -0.64 4.74 10.18
CA ASP A 73 -1.05 4.98 8.79
C ASP A 73 -0.27 6.14 8.18
N MET A 74 -0.11 7.26 8.91
CA MET A 74 0.71 8.38 8.45
C MET A 74 2.19 8.00 8.26
N PHE A 75 2.75 7.29 9.24
CA PHE A 75 4.14 6.84 9.16
C PHE A 75 4.36 5.95 7.92
N TRP A 76 3.50 4.96 7.71
CA TRP A 76 3.63 4.06 6.57
C TRP A 76 3.37 4.74 5.24
N ALA A 77 2.41 5.67 5.16
CA ALA A 77 2.16 6.46 3.95
C ALA A 77 3.40 7.27 3.54
N VAL A 78 4.05 7.95 4.48
CA VAL A 78 5.28 8.70 4.19
C VAL A 78 6.43 7.75 3.85
N PHE A 79 6.60 6.68 4.61
CA PHE A 79 7.68 5.72 4.40
C PHE A 79 7.58 5.03 3.03
N THR A 80 6.38 4.58 2.62
CA THR A 80 6.17 3.94 1.31
C THR A 80 6.48 4.91 0.17
N VAL A 81 6.08 6.18 0.28
CA VAL A 81 6.41 7.22 -0.72
C VAL A 81 7.92 7.46 -0.80
N ILE A 82 8.63 7.52 0.33
CA ILE A 82 10.09 7.68 0.35
C ILE A 82 10.75 6.50 -0.39
N VAL A 83 10.37 5.26 -0.06
CA VAL A 83 10.97 4.07 -0.68
C VAL A 83 10.61 3.98 -2.16
N ALA A 84 9.35 4.26 -2.53
CA ALA A 84 8.90 4.27 -3.91
C ALA A 84 9.64 5.33 -4.75
N THR A 85 9.82 6.53 -4.21
CA THR A 85 10.57 7.62 -4.87
C THR A 85 12.04 7.25 -5.00
N SER A 86 12.62 6.61 -3.98
CA SER A 86 14.00 6.12 -4.03
C SER A 86 14.19 5.08 -5.12
N LEU A 87 13.25 4.13 -5.24
CA LEU A 87 13.26 3.11 -6.29
C LEU A 87 13.06 3.74 -7.68
N LEU A 88 12.11 4.65 -7.83
CA LEU A 88 11.86 5.37 -9.08
C LEU A 88 13.12 6.13 -9.53
N THR A 89 13.76 6.84 -8.60
CA THR A 89 15.00 7.57 -8.84
C THR A 89 16.10 6.61 -9.28
N TYR A 90 16.29 5.50 -8.56
CA TYR A 90 17.26 4.47 -8.93
C TYR A 90 17.02 3.94 -10.35
N LEU A 91 15.78 3.58 -10.69
CA LEU A 91 15.43 3.07 -12.02
C LEU A 91 15.64 4.13 -13.12
N TYR A 92 15.24 5.37 -12.86
CA TYR A 92 15.29 6.46 -13.84
C TYR A 92 16.72 6.89 -14.18
N PHE A 93 17.61 6.96 -13.17
CA PHE A 93 18.99 7.41 -13.36
C PHE A 93 19.97 6.28 -13.68
N THR A 94 19.55 5.02 -13.62
CA THR A 94 20.38 3.89 -14.05
C THR A 94 20.33 3.77 -15.57
N PRO A 95 21.46 3.92 -16.30
CA PRO A 95 21.49 3.81 -17.75
C PRO A 95 20.97 2.46 -18.24
N GLY A 96 20.11 2.47 -19.26
CA GLY A 96 19.60 1.26 -19.91
C GLY A 96 18.30 0.71 -19.33
N LYS A 97 17.63 1.41 -18.41
CA LYS A 97 16.30 1.05 -17.91
C LYS A 97 15.25 2.04 -18.35
N GLU A 98 14.19 1.51 -18.96
CA GLU A 98 13.03 2.29 -19.33
C GLU A 98 11.92 2.12 -18.30
N ILE A 99 11.37 3.24 -17.84
CA ILE A 99 10.22 3.24 -16.94
C ILE A 99 8.96 3.06 -17.76
N THR A 100 8.41 1.85 -17.70
CA THR A 100 7.21 1.47 -18.46
C THR A 100 5.93 2.05 -17.85
N PHE A 101 4.84 1.98 -18.60
CA PHE A 101 3.49 2.33 -18.12
C PHE A 101 3.13 1.63 -16.80
N PHE A 102 3.50 0.35 -16.66
CA PHE A 102 3.19 -0.44 -15.48
C PHE A 102 3.87 0.11 -14.21
N HIS A 103 5.12 0.57 -14.31
CA HIS A 103 5.81 1.23 -13.20
C HIS A 103 5.06 2.50 -12.78
N TRP A 104 4.71 3.36 -13.73
CA TRP A 104 3.99 4.60 -13.46
C TRP A 104 2.65 4.36 -12.78
N LEU A 105 1.90 3.34 -13.21
CA LEU A 105 0.63 2.98 -12.58
C LEU A 105 0.85 2.45 -11.16
N GLY A 106 1.87 1.61 -10.95
CA GLY A 106 2.27 1.14 -9.62
C GLY A 106 2.62 2.29 -8.67
N TYR A 107 3.44 3.25 -9.12
CA TYR A 107 3.77 4.45 -8.34
C TYR A 107 2.56 5.33 -8.09
N GLY A 108 1.65 5.46 -9.08
CA GLY A 108 0.39 6.17 -8.94
C GLY A 108 -0.53 5.55 -7.88
N ILE A 109 -0.59 4.21 -7.80
CA ILE A 109 -1.33 3.50 -6.73
C ILE A 109 -0.71 3.77 -5.37
N ILE A 110 0.63 3.71 -5.24
CA ILE A 110 1.32 4.03 -3.97
C ILE A 110 1.03 5.46 -3.53
N LEU A 111 1.08 6.42 -4.45
CA LEU A 111 0.76 7.80 -4.15
C LEU A 111 -0.71 7.98 -3.76
N SER A 112 -1.63 7.28 -4.44
CA SER A 112 -3.06 7.32 -4.12
C SER A 112 -3.33 6.79 -2.73
N ASP A 113 -2.72 5.65 -2.35
CA ASP A 113 -2.82 5.08 -1.01
C ASP A 113 -2.31 6.05 0.07
N ALA A 114 -1.13 6.64 -0.16
CA ALA A 114 -0.51 7.58 0.76
C ALA A 114 -1.31 8.86 0.97
N LEU A 115 -2.25 9.18 0.07
CA LEU A 115 -3.19 10.29 0.23
C LEU A 115 -4.52 9.82 0.84
N LEU A 116 -5.08 8.72 0.35
CA LEU A 116 -6.41 8.23 0.71
C LEU A 116 -6.44 7.65 2.13
N ASN A 117 -5.44 6.88 2.53
CA ASN A 117 -5.43 6.26 3.86
C ASN A 117 -5.33 7.29 4.98
N PRO A 118 -4.36 8.23 4.99
CA PRO A 118 -4.34 9.28 6.02
C PRO A 118 -5.60 10.14 6.03
N PHE A 119 -6.19 10.41 4.87
CA PHE A 119 -7.45 11.16 4.78
C PHE A 119 -8.62 10.40 5.42
N ASN A 120 -8.77 9.11 5.11
CA ASN A 120 -9.79 8.26 5.72
C ASN A 120 -9.57 8.15 7.23
N SER A 121 -8.30 8.02 7.65
CA SER A 121 -7.93 7.91 9.06
C SER A 121 -8.20 9.20 9.83
N PHE A 122 -7.96 10.35 9.23
CA PHE A 122 -8.31 11.65 9.78
C PHE A 122 -9.82 11.81 9.95
N ARG A 123 -10.62 11.47 8.92
CA ARG A 123 -12.08 11.54 8.96
C ARG A 123 -12.66 10.65 10.08
N SER A 124 -12.19 9.42 10.19
CA SER A 124 -12.61 8.50 11.25
C SER A 124 -12.22 8.99 12.64
N ALA A 125 -11.02 9.58 12.80
CA ALA A 125 -10.59 10.16 14.06
C ALA A 125 -11.46 11.35 14.49
N LEU A 126 -11.80 12.28 13.57
CA LEU A 126 -12.70 13.39 13.86
C LEU A 126 -14.09 12.92 14.35
N ARG A 127 -14.63 11.87 13.72
CA ARG A 127 -15.89 11.25 14.15
C ARG A 127 -15.79 10.67 15.56
N ASN A 128 -14.67 10.03 15.89
CA ASN A 128 -14.45 9.39 17.18
C ASN A 128 -14.19 10.39 18.33
N PHE A 129 -13.76 11.61 18.02
CA PHE A 129 -13.56 12.67 19.02
C PHE A 129 -14.82 13.48 19.35
N ASP A 130 -15.99 13.12 18.78
CA ASP A 130 -17.28 13.80 18.99
C ASP A 130 -17.25 15.33 18.73
N VAL A 131 -16.30 15.81 17.91
CA VAL A 131 -16.16 17.24 17.56
C VAL A 131 -17.10 17.62 16.41
N GLY A 132 -18.24 16.94 16.31
CA GLY A 132 -19.19 17.04 15.20
C GLY A 132 -20.65 16.91 15.60
N SER A 133 -20.98 17.15 16.88
CA SER A 133 -22.35 17.45 17.33
C SER A 133 -22.62 18.94 17.31
#